data_AF-A0A484ZKY7-F1
#
_entry.id   AF-A0A484ZKY7-F1
#
_cell.length_a   1.000
_cell.length_b   1.000
_cell.length_c   1.000
_cell.angle_alpha   90.00
_cell.angle_beta   90.00
_cell.angle_gamma   90.00
#
_symmetry.space_group_name_H-M   'P 1'
#
loop_
_entity.id
_entity.type
_entity.pdbx_description
1 polymer ?
#
loop_
_entity_poly.entity_id
_entity_poly.type
_entity_poly.pdbx_seq_one_letter_code
_entity_poly.pdbx_strand_id
1 'polypeptide(L)'
;MYVKSFIARNAYGHLMSALTAQHDPNSEYRCHLCNSPLVFHRSTARSRPWFEHTDAGLSEHSRQHCPYINVAFEEAATVNVLRTLVPKARPLVQRGH
;
A
#
# COMPACT_ATOMS: atom_id res chain seq x y z
N MET A 1 -10.64 -6.28 -4.75
CA MET A 1 -10.44 -5.57 -3.47
C MET A 1 -8.94 -5.40 -3.27
N TYR A 2 -8.46 -4.15 -3.24
CA TYR A 2 -7.04 -3.82 -3.08
C TYR A 2 -6.71 -3.59 -1.60
N VAL A 3 -5.43 -3.67 -1.22
CA VAL A 3 -5.05 -3.47 0.19
C VAL A 3 -4.78 -2.01 0.49
N LYS A 4 -5.15 -1.62 1.70
CA LYS A 4 -4.82 -0.31 2.28
C LYS A 4 -3.31 -0.18 2.42
N SER A 5 -2.75 0.88 1.84
CA SER A 5 -1.38 1.32 2.13
C SER A 5 -1.41 2.52 3.08
N PHE A 6 -0.44 2.62 3.98
CA PHE A 6 -0.30 3.77 4.89
C PHE A 6 0.85 4.69 4.49
N ILE A 7 1.48 4.44 3.34
CA ILE A 7 2.59 5.20 2.79
C ILE A 7 2.49 5.30 1.26
N ALA A 8 2.82 6.47 0.72
CA ALA A 8 2.85 6.75 -0.71
C ALA A 8 4.01 7.69 -1.05
N ARG A 9 4.27 7.92 -2.34
CA ARG A 9 5.03 9.08 -2.81
C ARG A 9 4.07 10.22 -3.10
N ASN A 10 4.40 11.43 -2.68
CA ASN A 10 3.66 12.65 -3.07
C ASN A 10 4.05 13.10 -4.49
N ALA A 11 3.44 14.19 -4.96
CA ALA A 11 3.73 14.79 -6.27
C ALA A 11 5.21 15.16 -6.48
N TYR A 12 5.95 15.42 -5.40
CA TYR A 12 7.39 15.71 -5.42
C TYR A 12 8.28 14.46 -5.40
N GLY A 13 7.68 13.26 -5.37
CA GLY A 13 8.40 11.98 -5.31
C GLY A 13 8.87 11.57 -3.92
N HIS A 14 8.60 12.37 -2.88
CA HIS A 14 8.99 12.08 -1.50
C HIS A 14 8.05 11.06 -0.86
N LEU A 15 8.61 10.17 -0.05
CA LEU A 15 7.82 9.26 0.78
C LEU A 15 7.03 10.05 1.83
N MET A 16 5.74 9.77 1.91
CA MET A 16 4.79 10.45 2.79
C MET A 16 3.85 9.44 3.43
N SER A 17 3.59 9.61 4.73
CA SER A 17 2.62 8.82 5.46
C SER A 17 1.18 9.27 5.13
N ALA A 18 0.22 8.36 5.22
CA ALA A 18 -1.20 8.69 5.07
C ALA A 18 -1.69 9.69 6.14
N LEU A 19 -1.03 9.72 7.32
CA LEU A 19 -1.33 10.69 8.37
C LEU A 19 -0.97 12.12 7.93
N THR A 20 0.21 12.29 7.35
CA THR A 20 0.71 13.58 6.83
C THR A 20 -0.08 14.04 5.60
N ALA A 21 -0.46 13.11 4.73
CA ALA A 21 -1.25 13.38 3.53
C ALA A 21 -2.63 14.00 3.81
N GLN A 22 -3.13 13.91 5.05
CA GLN A 22 -4.37 14.61 5.44
C GLN A 22 -4.27 16.13 5.32
N HIS A 23 -3.06 16.69 5.41
CA HIS A 23 -2.83 18.13 5.24
C HIS A 23 -2.87 18.56 3.77
N ASP A 24 -2.74 17.61 2.83
CA ASP A 24 -2.84 17.85 1.39
C ASP A 24 -3.66 16.74 0.70
N PRO A 25 -4.96 16.65 0.97
CA PRO A 25 -5.79 15.50 0.57
C PRO A 25 -6.10 15.45 -0.93
N ASN A 26 -5.89 16.57 -1.64
CA ASN A 26 -6.18 16.69 -3.07
C ASN A 26 -4.90 16.55 -3.93
N SER A 27 -3.74 16.32 -3.30
CA SER A 27 -2.49 16.04 -3.99
C SER A 27 -2.54 14.75 -4.79
N GLU A 28 -1.62 14.62 -5.74
CA GLU A 28 -1.36 13.35 -6.41
C GLU A 28 -0.48 12.45 -5.53
N TYR A 29 -0.95 11.23 -5.34
CA TYR A 29 -0.22 10.20 -4.59
C TYR A 29 0.06 9.01 -5.49
N ARG A 30 1.26 8.45 -5.37
CA ARG A 30 1.72 7.31 -6.16
C ARG A 30 2.23 6.20 -5.27
N CYS A 31 2.04 4.96 -5.67
CA CYS A 31 2.58 3.81 -4.98
C CYS A 31 4.11 3.87 -4.96
N HIS A 32 4.71 3.70 -3.79
CA HIS A 32 6.15 3.78 -3.67
C HIS A 32 6.90 2.57 -4.27
N LEU A 33 6.18 1.48 -4.59
CA LEU A 33 6.72 0.26 -5.19
C LEU A 33 6.53 0.22 -6.71
N CYS A 34 5.29 0.37 -7.19
CA CYS A 34 4.97 0.24 -8.61
C CYS A 34 4.71 1.58 -9.32
N ASN A 35 4.79 2.70 -8.60
CA ASN A 35 4.55 4.05 -9.11
C ASN A 35 3.16 4.29 -9.74
N SER A 36 2.20 3.38 -9.56
CA SER A 36 0.81 3.59 -9.98
C SER A 36 0.13 4.68 -9.14
N PRO A 37 -0.82 5.45 -9.72
CA PRO A 37 -1.59 6.43 -8.97
C PRO A 37 -2.41 5.74 -7.87
N LEU A 38 -2.59 6.46 -6.76
CA LEU A 38 -3.33 6.01 -5.59
C LEU A 38 -4.44 7.00 -5.26
N VAL A 39 -5.57 6.46 -4.80
CA VAL A 39 -6.63 7.27 -4.18
C VAL A 39 -6.34 7.41 -2.70
N PHE A 40 -6.37 8.65 -2.20
CA PHE A 40 -6.23 8.94 -0.79
C PHE A 40 -7.59 8.94 -0.10
N HIS A 41 -7.68 8.19 0.99
CA HIS A 41 -8.84 8.12 1.87
C HIS A 41 -8.52 8.79 3.21
N ARG A 42 -9.29 9.82 3.55
CA ARG A 42 -9.15 10.53 4.83
C ARG A 42 -9.51 9.64 6.01
N SER A 43 -9.11 10.05 7.21
CA SER A 43 -9.55 9.37 8.43
C SER A 43 -11.07 9.40 8.54
N THR A 44 -11.65 8.27 8.95
CA THR A 44 -13.05 8.16 9.37
C THR A 44 -13.12 7.75 10.83
N ALA A 45 -14.31 7.75 11.43
CA ALA A 45 -14.50 7.20 12.77
C ALA A 45 -14.09 5.73 12.91
N ARG A 46 -14.02 4.98 11.79
CA ARG A 46 -13.70 3.54 11.77
C ARG A 46 -12.32 3.20 11.22
N SER A 47 -11.59 4.18 10.69
CA SER A 47 -10.30 3.91 10.03
C SER A 47 -9.37 5.11 10.04
N ARG A 48 -8.10 4.83 10.33
CA ARG A 48 -6.97 5.75 10.07
C ARG A 48 -6.86 6.02 8.57
N PRO A 49 -6.37 7.18 8.13
CA PRO A 49 -6.23 7.51 6.71
C PRO A 49 -5.35 6.48 5.99
N TRP A 50 -5.65 6.22 4.72
CA TRP A 50 -4.95 5.21 3.92
C TRP A 50 -4.98 5.60 2.44
N PHE A 51 -4.13 4.92 1.66
CA PHE A 51 -4.14 4.97 0.22
C PHE A 51 -4.62 3.64 -0.35
N GLU A 52 -5.23 3.70 -1.52
CA GLU A 52 -5.76 2.53 -2.20
C GLU A 52 -5.42 2.59 -3.70
N HIS A 53 -5.07 1.43 -4.27
CA HIS A 53 -4.98 1.30 -5.72
C HIS A 53 -6.39 1.26 -6.33
N THR A 54 -6.55 1.83 -7.51
CA THR A 54 -7.78 1.69 -8.31
C THR A 54 -7.45 1.08 -9.66
N ASP A 55 -8.44 0.51 -10.34
CA ASP A 55 -8.22 -0.04 -11.69
C ASP A 55 -7.75 1.03 -12.70
N ALA A 56 -8.10 2.30 -12.44
CA ALA A 56 -7.65 3.44 -13.21
C ALA A 56 -6.15 3.70 -12.96
N GLY A 57 -5.30 3.33 -13.92
CA GLY A 57 -3.86 3.57 -13.88
C GLY A 57 -3.01 2.37 -13.42
N LEU A 58 -3.60 1.19 -13.28
CA LEU A 58 -2.87 -0.06 -13.07
C LEU A 58 -2.47 -0.71 -14.38
N SER A 59 -1.16 -0.75 -14.66
CA SER A 59 -0.60 -1.61 -15.70
C SER A 59 -0.71 -3.08 -15.32
N GLU A 60 -0.68 -3.97 -16.31
CA GLU A 60 -0.64 -5.42 -16.08
C GLU A 60 0.57 -5.83 -15.23
N HIS A 61 1.74 -5.23 -15.47
CA HIS A 61 2.93 -5.43 -14.67
C HIS A 61 2.70 -5.07 -13.20
N SER A 62 2.10 -3.91 -12.91
CA SER A 62 1.77 -3.52 -11.54
C SER A 62 0.79 -4.49 -10.89
N ARG A 63 -0.21 -5.02 -11.62
CA ARG A 63 -1.16 -6.00 -11.09
C ARG A 63 -0.49 -7.30 -10.67
N GLN A 64 0.51 -7.75 -11.42
CA GLN A 64 1.20 -9.01 -11.17
C GLN A 64 2.22 -8.89 -10.03
N HIS A 65 2.93 -7.76 -9.95
CA HIS A 65 4.13 -7.63 -9.10
C HIS A 65 4.00 -6.67 -7.92
N CYS A 66 2.98 -5.80 -7.86
CA CYS A 66 2.83 -4.90 -6.72
C CYS A 66 2.30 -5.67 -5.50
N PRO A 67 3.03 -5.73 -4.37
CA PRO A 67 2.59 -6.46 -3.17
C PRO A 67 1.26 -5.95 -2.59
N TYR A 68 0.93 -4.68 -2.79
CA TYR A 68 -0.34 -4.09 -2.38
C TYR A 68 -1.55 -4.55 -3.22
N ILE A 69 -1.29 -5.21 -4.35
CA ILE A 69 -2.30 -5.73 -5.29
C ILE A 69 -2.31 -7.26 -5.22
N ASN A 70 -1.16 -7.89 -5.48
CA ASN A 70 -0.98 -9.33 -5.46
C ASN A 70 -0.31 -9.79 -4.15
N VAL A 71 -1.01 -9.59 -3.05
CA VAL A 71 -0.58 -9.89 -1.67
C VAL A 71 -0.34 -11.39 -1.45
N ALA A 72 -1.03 -12.25 -2.20
CA ALA A 72 -1.35 -13.60 -1.74
C ALA A 72 -0.22 -14.61 -1.90
N PHE A 73 0.70 -14.44 -2.86
CA PHE A 73 1.65 -15.50 -3.19
C PHE A 73 3.07 -15.25 -2.65
N GLU A 74 3.66 -14.09 -2.94
CA GLU A 74 5.05 -13.83 -2.55
C GLU A 74 5.20 -13.49 -1.07
N GLU A 75 4.23 -12.81 -0.49
CA GLU A 75 4.34 -12.32 0.87
C GLU A 75 4.15 -13.43 1.91
N ALA A 76 3.22 -14.35 1.68
CA ALA A 76 3.03 -15.52 2.54
C ALA A 76 4.26 -16.43 2.53
N ALA A 77 4.85 -16.68 1.35
CA ALA A 77 6.08 -17.44 1.21
C ALA A 77 7.25 -16.73 1.91
N THR A 78 7.42 -15.44 1.67
CA THR A 78 8.50 -14.62 2.27
C THR A 78 8.38 -14.57 3.80
N VAL A 79 7.17 -14.38 4.34
CA VAL A 79 6.93 -14.37 5.78
C VAL A 79 7.19 -15.74 6.40
N ASN A 80 6.82 -16.84 5.72
CA ASN A 80 7.12 -18.18 6.22
C ASN A 80 8.62 -18.46 6.28
N VAL A 81 9.38 -18.04 5.26
CA VAL A 81 10.85 -18.12 5.30
C VAL A 81 11.40 -17.26 6.44
N LEU A 82 10.96 -16.00 6.56
CA LEU A 82 11.41 -15.09 7.63
C LEU A 82 11.12 -15.63 9.03
N ARG A 83 10.00 -16.34 9.24
CA ARG A 83 9.65 -16.93 10.54
C ARG A 83 10.64 -17.99 11.02
N THR A 84 11.40 -18.61 10.10
CA THR A 84 12.48 -19.54 10.49
C THR A 84 13.62 -18.83 11.23
N LEU A 85 13.84 -17.54 10.95
CA LEU A 85 14.89 -16.71 11.55
C LEU A 85 14.34 -15.78 12.63
N VAL A 86 13.14 -15.23 12.41
CA VAL A 86 12.46 -14.26 13.27
C VAL A 86 11.01 -14.72 13.47
N PRO A 87 10.72 -15.51 14.53
CA PRO A 87 9.40 -16.13 14.72
C PRO A 87 8.21 -15.18 14.72
N LYS A 88 8.44 -13.89 15.04
CA LYS A 88 7.43 -12.83 15.09
C LYS A 88 7.32 -12.01 13.80
N ALA A 89 7.97 -12.42 12.71
CA ALA A 89 7.87 -11.74 11.42
C ALA A 89 6.40 -11.66 10.96
N ARG A 90 6.01 -10.47 10.50
CA ARG A 90 4.67 -10.16 9.98
C ARG A 90 4.76 -9.75 8.52
N PRO A 91 3.74 -10.05 7.71
CA PRO A 91 3.63 -9.49 6.37
C PRO A 91 3.67 -7.95 6.44
N LEU A 92 4.31 -7.36 5.43
CA LEU A 92 4.40 -5.93 5.16
C LEU A 92 3.00 -5.34 4.89
N VAL A 93 2.11 -6.13 4.30
CA VAL A 93 0.77 -5.77 3.86
C VAL A 93 -0.23 -6.76 4.47
N GLN A 94 -1.09 -6.27 5.37
CA GLN A 94 -2.18 -7.07 5.96
C GLN A 94 -3.51 -6.70 5.32
N ARG A 95 -4.20 -7.68 4.72
CA ARG A 95 -5.61 -7.50 4.33
C ARG A 95 -6.43 -7.31 5.60
N GLY A 96 -7.10 -6.16 5.73
CA GLY A 96 -8.08 -5.95 6.79
C GLY A 96 -9.34 -6.77 6.48
N HIS A 97 -9.82 -7.49 7.49
CA HIS A 97 -11.12 -8.16 7.46
C HIS A 97 -12.27 -7.14 7.46
#